data_AF-A0A1H5TY03-F1
#
_entry.id   AF-A0A1H5TY03-F1
#
_cell.length_a   1.000
_cell.length_b   1.000
_cell.length_c   1.000
_cell.angle_alpha   90.00
_cell.angle_beta   90.00
_cell.angle_gamma   90.00
#
_symmetry.space_group_name_H-M   'P 1'
#
loop_
_entity.id
_entity.type
_entity.pdbx_description
1 polymer ?
#
loop_
_entity_poly.entity_id
_entity_poly.type
_entity_poly.pdbx_seq_one_letter_code
_entity_poly.pdbx_strand_id
1 'polypeptide(L)'
;MEYSAAFKKIVVEKFNQVEKDTAIAVQYVGQDDFRNIVTTAQQNMLAFSKYIEVTFEFFSTHKYSNIALISIEDPERARILEILQSLMQDALAIMEQYAKCLDETEESNIVDRLHIIKDKAGVISLKIRFDVPAPPMETIVDASLLEICKNMVKLTAISKDYYTLNKMWHFSVRKIYPRIELSDTAIVIQGPVLYEGDFTLETLLYYRRLYPVTTIILSTWAGEVTTELRYMVEAVGIVVLENEKPEITGKTNVKLQALSSLKGIELAERDKNIKYVLKTRTDQRFFLPDFLNYMRNMMSLYPVRRKELEGRIEFLGGYSSLLTYPFRLTDFMTFGTVGDIKRFYSCSCEDERLENAYPDEKGTGYQYDRVLRLTPRDDVFSVLGYTKDERLALCQKIGPYKDPESYLAGSFYERAILGRIIEQSDDELMHYWEFLKNAAIIIDPLQLMFYWKKYDNEYMTNNPLIADGGLTNSTWLQIYLHEFEE
;
A
#
# COMPACT_ATOMS: atom_id res chain seq x y z
N MET A 1 19.54 -22.39 -7.92
CA MET A 1 18.85 -21.07 -7.76
C MET A 1 17.70 -21.10 -6.75
N GLU A 2 16.98 -22.23 -6.61
CA GLU A 2 15.89 -22.48 -5.63
C GLU A 2 16.22 -22.11 -4.17
N TYR A 3 17.49 -22.17 -3.80
CA TYR A 3 17.91 -22.10 -2.41
C TYR A 3 18.16 -20.68 -1.84
N SER A 4 18.39 -19.66 -2.67
CA SER A 4 18.73 -18.30 -2.18
C SER A 4 17.49 -17.53 -1.66
N ALA A 5 16.40 -17.55 -2.43
CA ALA A 5 15.11 -17.03 -1.99
C ALA A 5 14.56 -17.85 -0.81
N ALA A 6 14.76 -19.17 -0.84
CA ALA A 6 14.44 -20.04 0.29
C ALA A 6 15.25 -19.67 1.54
N PHE A 7 16.55 -19.36 1.41
CA PHE A 7 17.38 -18.94 2.53
C PHE A 7 16.89 -17.64 3.17
N LYS A 8 16.67 -16.58 2.38
CA LYS A 8 16.16 -15.30 2.91
C LYS A 8 14.78 -15.49 3.56
N LYS A 9 13.91 -16.28 2.94
CA LYS A 9 12.61 -16.64 3.50
C LYS A 9 12.77 -17.36 4.85
N ILE A 10 13.66 -18.34 4.96
CA ILE A 10 13.94 -19.05 6.23
C ILE A 10 14.43 -18.09 7.31
N VAL A 11 15.36 -17.18 6.99
CA VAL A 11 15.87 -16.20 7.97
C VAL A 11 14.74 -15.29 8.48
N VAL A 12 13.89 -14.79 7.58
CA VAL A 12 12.73 -13.97 7.94
C VAL A 12 11.72 -14.78 8.77
N GLU A 13 11.40 -16.01 8.37
CA GLU A 13 10.48 -16.89 9.11
C GLU A 13 10.98 -17.20 10.53
N LYS A 14 12.28 -17.45 10.68
CA LYS A 14 12.91 -17.67 11.99
C LYS A 14 12.85 -16.43 12.85
N PHE A 15 13.11 -15.26 12.29
CA PHE A 15 13.02 -14.01 13.03
C PHE A 15 11.58 -13.66 13.42
N ASN A 16 10.63 -13.86 12.50
CA ASN A 16 9.20 -13.68 12.79
C ASN A 16 8.76 -14.57 13.96
N GLN A 17 9.32 -15.78 14.10
CA GLN A 17 9.04 -16.63 15.26
C GLN A 17 9.53 -15.98 16.56
N VAL A 18 10.71 -15.36 16.56
CA VAL A 18 11.20 -14.62 17.72
C VAL A 18 10.23 -13.48 18.08
N GLU A 19 9.80 -12.69 17.10
CA GLU A 19 8.85 -11.59 17.32
C GLU A 19 7.51 -12.09 17.90
N LYS A 20 7.00 -13.22 17.40
CA LYS A 20 5.79 -13.87 17.92
C LYS A 20 5.97 -14.31 19.38
N ASP A 21 7.07 -14.99 19.69
CA ASP A 21 7.32 -15.45 21.05
C ASP A 21 7.50 -14.27 22.02
N THR A 22 8.12 -13.16 21.59
CA THR A 22 8.18 -11.94 22.40
C THR A 22 6.80 -11.33 22.60
N ALA A 23 5.99 -11.25 21.56
CA ALA A 23 4.64 -10.71 21.64
C ALA A 23 3.79 -11.51 22.64
N ILE A 24 3.93 -12.85 22.63
CA ILE A 24 3.29 -13.73 23.61
C ILE A 24 3.89 -13.46 25.01
N ALA A 25 5.21 -13.35 25.16
CA ALA A 25 5.84 -13.10 26.46
C ALA A 25 5.27 -11.84 27.15
N VAL A 26 5.00 -10.76 26.39
CA VAL A 26 4.39 -9.54 26.91
C VAL A 26 3.02 -9.79 27.53
N GLN A 27 2.21 -10.68 26.94
CA GLN A 27 0.87 -11.00 27.46
C GLN A 27 0.90 -11.86 28.72
N TYR A 28 2.00 -12.58 28.95
CA TYR A 28 2.15 -13.54 30.03
C TYR A 28 2.99 -13.00 31.19
N VAL A 29 3.40 -11.73 31.19
CA VAL A 29 4.07 -11.13 32.36
C VAL A 29 3.22 -11.34 33.62
N GLY A 30 3.86 -11.81 34.69
CA GLY A 30 3.19 -12.16 35.96
C GLY A 30 2.52 -13.54 35.98
N GLN A 31 2.53 -14.29 34.88
CA GLN A 31 1.96 -15.64 34.79
C GLN A 31 3.04 -16.73 34.87
N ASP A 32 2.65 -17.94 35.29
CA ASP A 32 3.56 -19.07 35.51
C ASP A 32 4.35 -19.46 34.23
N ASP A 33 3.72 -19.33 33.07
CA ASP A 33 4.31 -19.70 31.78
C ASP A 33 5.30 -18.66 31.23
N PHE A 34 5.38 -17.45 31.81
CA PHE A 34 6.23 -16.35 31.33
C PHE A 34 7.67 -16.79 31.08
N ARG A 35 8.29 -17.43 32.07
CA ARG A 35 9.70 -17.85 32.00
C ARG A 35 9.95 -18.85 30.88
N ASN A 36 9.02 -19.77 30.65
CA ASN A 36 9.12 -20.75 29.57
C ASN A 36 9.04 -20.08 28.20
N ILE A 37 8.15 -19.11 28.04
CA ILE A 37 7.99 -18.34 26.79
C ILE A 37 9.25 -17.51 26.50
N VAL A 38 9.76 -16.78 27.50
CA VAL A 38 11.00 -15.99 27.35
C VAL A 38 12.20 -16.88 27.01
N THR A 39 12.32 -18.04 27.66
CA THR A 39 13.38 -19.01 27.37
C THR A 39 13.29 -19.51 25.92
N THR A 40 12.07 -19.79 25.44
CA THR A 40 11.82 -20.20 24.05
C THR A 40 12.21 -19.09 23.07
N ALA A 41 11.79 -17.85 23.33
CA ALA A 41 12.14 -16.69 22.52
C ALA A 41 13.66 -16.47 22.44
N GLN A 42 14.37 -16.64 23.57
CA GLN A 42 15.82 -16.55 23.64
C GLN A 42 16.50 -17.66 22.81
N GLN A 43 16.00 -18.90 22.88
CA GLN A 43 16.52 -20.02 22.06
C GLN A 43 16.31 -19.78 20.56
N ASN A 44 15.14 -19.26 20.17
CA ASN A 44 14.86 -18.91 18.78
C ASN A 44 15.75 -17.75 18.30
N MET A 45 16.05 -16.77 19.15
CA MET A 45 17.01 -15.70 18.83
C MET A 45 18.42 -16.25 18.63
N LEU A 46 18.86 -17.19 19.47
CA LEU A 46 20.15 -17.88 19.30
C LEU A 46 20.20 -18.69 18.00
N ALA A 47 19.10 -19.32 17.61
CA ALA A 47 19.01 -20.01 16.32
C ALA A 47 19.13 -19.01 15.16
N PHE A 48 18.41 -17.89 15.22
CA PHE A 48 18.51 -16.79 14.26
C PHE A 48 19.94 -16.25 14.14
N SER A 49 20.64 -16.00 15.26
CA SER A 49 21.99 -15.44 15.23
C SER A 49 22.99 -16.36 14.52
N LYS A 50 22.85 -17.68 14.66
CA LYS A 50 23.66 -18.67 13.92
C LYS A 50 23.46 -18.58 12.40
N TYR A 51 22.24 -18.29 11.93
CA TYR A 51 22.02 -18.07 10.50
C TYR A 51 22.71 -16.80 9.98
N ILE A 52 22.69 -15.73 10.78
CA ILE A 52 23.40 -14.49 10.44
C ILE A 52 24.91 -14.73 10.40
N GLU A 53 25.47 -15.50 11.34
CA GLU A 53 26.89 -15.88 11.37
C GLU A 53 27.30 -16.66 10.12
N VAL A 54 26.53 -17.67 9.71
CA VAL A 54 26.78 -18.41 8.46
C VAL A 54 26.73 -17.49 7.23
N THR A 55 25.80 -16.54 7.22
CA THR A 55 25.70 -15.53 6.14
C THR A 55 26.92 -14.63 6.12
N PHE A 56 27.37 -14.18 7.30
CA PHE A 56 28.56 -13.35 7.46
C PHE A 56 29.82 -14.07 6.98
N GLU A 57 30.02 -15.34 7.36
CA GLU A 57 31.15 -16.16 6.93
C GLU A 57 31.18 -16.31 5.40
N PHE A 58 30.03 -16.54 4.78
CA PHE A 58 29.90 -16.62 3.32
C PHE A 58 30.43 -15.34 2.65
N PHE A 59 29.89 -14.17 3.03
CA PHE A 59 30.32 -12.89 2.44
C PHE A 59 31.75 -12.51 2.84
N SER A 60 32.28 -13.01 3.96
CA SER A 60 33.67 -12.78 4.42
C SER A 60 34.72 -13.60 3.67
N THR A 61 34.32 -14.72 3.06
CA THR A 61 35.23 -15.64 2.37
C THR A 61 35.12 -15.56 0.85
N HIS A 62 33.95 -15.26 0.31
CA HIS A 62 33.71 -15.26 -1.14
C HIS A 62 33.86 -13.86 -1.73
N LYS A 63 35.04 -13.56 -2.32
CA LYS A 63 35.30 -12.31 -3.06
C LYS A 63 34.57 -12.22 -4.40
N TYR A 64 34.23 -13.35 -5.00
CA TYR A 64 33.54 -13.45 -6.26
C TYR A 64 32.29 -14.30 -6.06
N SER A 65 31.12 -13.69 -6.19
CA SER A 65 29.92 -14.46 -6.49
C SER A 65 29.60 -14.21 -7.96
N ASN A 66 29.68 -15.26 -8.79
CA ASN A 66 29.25 -15.17 -10.20
C ASN A 66 27.73 -15.20 -10.27
N ILE A 67 27.07 -14.29 -9.55
CA ILE A 67 25.72 -13.86 -9.89
C ILE A 67 25.86 -13.21 -11.26
N ALA A 68 25.10 -13.68 -12.23
CA ALA A 68 24.81 -13.03 -13.51
C ALA A 68 25.57 -11.68 -13.69
N LEU A 69 26.80 -11.76 -14.18
CA LEU A 69 27.63 -10.65 -14.66
C LEU A 69 27.91 -9.45 -13.72
N ILE A 70 27.90 -9.56 -12.39
CA ILE A 70 28.40 -8.43 -11.57
C ILE A 70 29.20 -8.88 -10.34
N SER A 71 30.52 -8.68 -10.40
CA SER A 71 31.42 -8.57 -9.24
C SER A 71 30.73 -7.80 -8.10
N ILE A 72 30.70 -8.34 -6.88
CA ILE A 72 30.40 -7.50 -5.72
C ILE A 72 31.67 -6.69 -5.48
N GLU A 73 31.64 -5.42 -5.88
CA GLU A 73 32.75 -4.51 -5.60
C GLU A 73 33.00 -4.46 -4.09
N ASP A 74 34.27 -4.32 -3.70
CA ASP A 74 34.69 -4.28 -2.29
C ASP A 74 33.84 -3.34 -1.40
N PRO A 75 33.38 -2.15 -1.86
CA PRO A 75 32.52 -1.27 -1.06
C PRO A 75 31.16 -1.88 -0.71
N GLU A 76 30.50 -2.56 -1.64
CA GLU A 76 29.18 -3.16 -1.38
C GLU A 76 29.31 -4.38 -0.46
N ARG A 77 30.40 -5.13 -0.62
CA ARG A 77 30.74 -6.23 0.29
C ARG A 77 30.98 -5.74 1.70
N ALA A 78 31.75 -4.66 1.87
CA ALA A 78 31.97 -4.04 3.18
C ALA A 78 30.65 -3.60 3.82
N ARG A 79 29.77 -2.95 3.04
CA ARG A 79 28.42 -2.55 3.50
C ARG A 79 27.59 -3.74 4.00
N ILE A 80 27.58 -4.85 3.27
CA ILE A 80 26.84 -6.07 3.67
C ILE A 80 27.40 -6.63 4.98
N LEU A 81 28.72 -6.70 5.12
CA LEU A 81 29.37 -7.19 6.33
C LEU A 81 29.08 -6.29 7.54
N GLU A 82 29.07 -4.97 7.35
CA GLU A 82 28.66 -4.00 8.40
C GLU A 82 27.22 -4.23 8.85
N ILE A 83 26.28 -4.45 7.92
CA ILE A 83 24.88 -4.76 8.24
C ILE A 83 24.77 -6.06 9.04
N LEU A 84 25.45 -7.12 8.60
CA LEU A 84 25.42 -8.42 9.27
C LEU A 84 26.06 -8.35 10.67
N GLN A 85 27.18 -7.63 10.82
CA GLN A 85 27.80 -7.39 12.11
C GLN A 85 26.87 -6.62 13.05
N SER A 86 26.19 -5.59 12.55
CA SER A 86 25.20 -4.84 13.31
C SER A 86 24.01 -5.73 13.72
N LEU A 87 23.55 -6.62 12.85
CA LEU A 87 22.50 -7.59 13.18
C LEU A 87 22.91 -8.56 14.29
N MET A 88 24.16 -9.04 14.28
CA MET A 88 24.68 -9.88 15.36
C MET A 88 24.71 -9.13 16.70
N GLN A 89 25.14 -7.86 16.69
CA GLN A 89 25.12 -7.01 17.89
C GLN A 89 23.71 -6.76 18.41
N ASP A 90 22.76 -6.48 17.52
CA ASP A 90 21.35 -6.28 17.89
C ASP A 90 20.73 -7.56 18.47
N ALA A 91 21.03 -8.73 17.89
CA ALA A 91 20.58 -10.04 18.40
C ALA A 91 21.17 -10.35 19.79
N LEU A 92 22.47 -10.09 20.01
CA LEU A 92 23.11 -10.25 21.32
C LEU A 92 22.48 -9.34 22.38
N ALA A 93 22.22 -8.07 22.02
CA ALA A 93 21.55 -7.13 22.92
C ALA A 93 20.14 -7.61 23.30
N ILE A 94 19.36 -8.18 22.38
CA ILE A 94 18.06 -8.77 22.69
C ILE A 94 18.20 -9.97 23.63
N MET A 95 19.15 -10.88 23.37
CA MET A 95 19.39 -12.03 24.24
C MET A 95 19.79 -11.64 25.66
N GLU A 96 20.57 -10.56 25.82
CA GLU A 96 20.91 -9.99 27.12
C GLU A 96 19.66 -9.45 27.85
N GLN A 97 18.74 -8.79 27.15
CA GLN A 97 17.49 -8.33 27.74
C GLN A 97 16.59 -9.50 28.16
N TYR A 98 16.51 -10.58 27.38
CA TYR A 98 15.79 -11.78 27.80
C TYR A 98 16.36 -12.40 29.07
N ALA A 99 17.69 -12.50 29.18
CA ALA A 99 18.33 -12.99 30.40
C ALA A 99 17.94 -12.12 31.62
N LYS A 100 17.97 -10.79 31.45
CA LYS A 100 17.52 -9.86 32.50
C LYS A 100 16.04 -10.04 32.86
N CYS A 101 15.16 -10.32 31.90
CA CYS A 101 13.75 -10.62 32.19
C CYS A 101 13.55 -11.90 33.02
N LEU A 102 14.43 -12.90 32.88
CA LEU A 102 14.33 -14.16 33.64
C LEU A 102 14.74 -13.99 35.11
N ASP A 103 15.70 -13.09 35.36
CA ASP A 103 16.23 -12.75 36.69
C ASP A 103 15.44 -11.65 37.41
N GLU A 104 14.60 -10.91 36.68
CA GLU A 104 13.78 -9.81 37.20
C GLU A 104 12.53 -10.31 37.92
N THR A 105 12.14 -9.59 38.98
CA THR A 105 10.93 -9.90 39.76
C THR A 105 9.87 -8.80 39.68
N GLU A 106 10.25 -7.58 39.29
CA GLU A 106 9.31 -6.47 39.17
C GLU A 106 8.69 -6.43 37.76
N GLU A 107 7.36 -6.59 37.68
CA GLU A 107 6.64 -6.69 36.40
C GLU A 107 6.82 -5.44 35.51
N SER A 108 6.87 -4.24 36.10
CA SER A 108 7.13 -2.98 35.41
C SER A 108 8.48 -3.01 34.67
N ASN A 109 9.53 -3.44 35.36
CA ASN A 109 10.88 -3.55 34.78
C ASN A 109 10.92 -4.62 33.67
N ILE A 110 10.17 -5.72 33.81
CA ILE A 110 10.04 -6.74 32.76
C ILE A 110 9.40 -6.13 31.51
N VAL A 111 8.29 -5.40 31.67
CA VAL A 111 7.58 -4.75 30.57
C VAL A 111 8.47 -3.73 29.86
N ASP A 112 9.19 -2.90 30.61
CA ASP A 112 10.14 -1.92 30.04
C ASP A 112 11.25 -2.61 29.22
N ARG A 113 11.77 -3.73 29.70
CA ARG A 113 12.77 -4.53 28.95
C ARG A 113 12.18 -5.15 27.68
N LEU A 114 10.96 -5.68 27.74
CA LEU A 114 10.27 -6.23 26.57
C LEU A 114 9.97 -5.13 25.53
N HIS A 115 9.73 -3.89 25.97
CA HIS A 115 9.64 -2.74 25.06
C HIS A 115 10.98 -2.43 24.38
N ILE A 116 12.10 -2.46 25.11
CA ILE A 116 13.44 -2.31 24.50
C ILE A 116 13.70 -3.41 23.47
N ILE A 117 13.29 -4.66 23.77
CA ILE A 117 13.38 -5.78 22.82
C ILE A 117 12.53 -5.50 21.58
N LYS A 118 11.29 -5.02 21.74
CA LYS A 118 10.38 -4.66 20.64
C LYS A 118 11.02 -3.65 19.69
N ASP A 119 11.57 -2.56 20.22
CA ASP A 119 12.19 -1.51 19.39
C ASP A 119 13.39 -2.04 18.59
N LYS A 120 14.24 -2.86 19.23
CA LYS A 120 15.37 -3.52 18.54
C LYS A 120 14.89 -4.55 17.53
N ALA A 121 13.83 -5.29 17.82
CA ALA A 121 13.28 -6.28 16.92
C ALA A 121 12.77 -5.63 15.63
N GLY A 122 12.11 -4.46 15.74
CA GLY A 122 11.72 -3.68 14.56
C GLY A 122 12.90 -3.28 13.67
N VAL A 123 14.02 -2.85 14.26
CA VAL A 123 15.24 -2.55 13.50
C VAL A 123 15.80 -3.77 12.77
N ILE A 124 15.88 -4.91 13.46
CA ILE A 124 16.32 -6.18 12.84
C ILE A 124 15.36 -6.56 11.71
N SER A 125 14.05 -6.49 11.95
CA SER A 125 12.98 -6.84 11.01
C SER A 125 13.14 -6.10 9.68
N LEU A 126 13.41 -4.78 9.73
CA LEU A 126 13.67 -3.97 8.52
C LEU A 126 14.98 -4.37 7.83
N LYS A 127 16.07 -4.54 8.59
CA LYS A 127 17.40 -4.90 8.05
C LYS A 127 17.38 -6.25 7.34
N ILE A 128 16.83 -7.30 7.96
CA ILE A 128 16.81 -8.65 7.35
C ILE A 128 15.97 -8.70 6.07
N ARG A 129 14.87 -7.93 6.03
CA ARG A 129 13.96 -7.88 4.88
C ARG A 129 14.55 -7.07 3.73
N PHE A 130 15.16 -5.94 4.01
CA PHE A 130 15.46 -4.94 2.99
C PHE A 130 16.93 -4.65 2.77
N ASP A 131 17.78 -4.87 3.77
CA ASP A 131 19.20 -4.52 3.71
C ASP A 131 20.11 -5.75 3.59
N VAL A 132 19.68 -6.93 4.06
CA VAL A 132 20.41 -8.19 3.87
C VAL A 132 20.11 -8.78 2.49
N PRO A 133 21.12 -8.93 1.61
CA PRO A 133 20.96 -9.63 0.35
C PRO A 133 20.87 -11.13 0.59
N ALA A 134 20.15 -11.84 -0.29
CA ALA A 134 20.15 -13.29 -0.27
C ALA A 134 21.49 -13.81 -0.83
N PRO A 135 22.20 -14.71 -0.12
CA PRO A 135 23.43 -15.29 -0.64
C PRO A 135 23.11 -16.17 -1.86
N PRO A 136 23.89 -16.10 -2.96
CA PRO A 136 23.74 -17.00 -4.07
C PRO A 136 24.17 -18.41 -3.67
N MET A 137 23.38 -19.41 -4.04
CA MET A 137 23.62 -20.81 -3.63
C MET A 137 24.21 -21.67 -4.76
N GLU A 138 24.28 -21.18 -6.00
CA GLU A 138 24.95 -21.86 -7.13
C GLU A 138 25.72 -20.85 -7.98
N THR A 139 26.93 -21.23 -8.38
CA THR A 139 27.78 -20.48 -9.31
C THR A 139 27.68 -21.18 -10.66
N ILE A 140 27.09 -20.53 -11.68
CA ILE A 140 27.11 -21.08 -13.05
C ILE A 140 28.28 -20.42 -13.78
N VAL A 141 29.31 -21.21 -14.08
CA VAL A 141 30.39 -20.79 -14.98
C VAL A 141 29.85 -20.95 -16.41
N ASP A 142 29.89 -19.88 -17.21
CA ASP A 142 29.44 -19.85 -18.61
C ASP A 142 27.93 -20.11 -18.85
N ALA A 143 27.06 -19.35 -18.17
CA ALA A 143 25.63 -19.38 -18.48
C ALA A 143 25.33 -18.62 -19.78
N SER A 144 24.75 -19.31 -20.78
CA SER A 144 24.18 -18.65 -21.95
C SER A 144 23.01 -17.72 -21.54
N LEU A 145 22.73 -16.66 -22.31
CA LEU A 145 21.56 -15.80 -22.07
C LEU A 145 20.25 -16.64 -22.02
N LEU A 146 20.19 -17.69 -22.84
CA LEU A 146 19.06 -18.63 -22.84
C LEU A 146 18.98 -19.46 -21.55
N GLU A 147 20.11 -19.89 -20.99
CA GLU A 147 20.19 -20.52 -19.67
C GLU A 147 19.68 -19.59 -18.58
N ILE A 148 20.10 -18.32 -18.63
CA ILE A 148 19.67 -17.28 -17.68
C ILE A 148 18.16 -17.10 -17.77
N CYS A 149 17.61 -16.93 -18.98
CA CYS A 149 16.17 -16.80 -19.19
C CYS A 149 15.39 -18.05 -18.77
N LYS A 150 15.86 -19.26 -19.09
CA LYS A 150 15.23 -20.52 -18.65
C LYS A 150 15.24 -20.66 -17.14
N ASN A 151 16.34 -20.26 -16.50
CA ASN A 151 16.44 -20.28 -15.05
C ASN A 151 15.59 -19.19 -14.41
N MET A 152 15.44 -18.02 -15.03
CA MET A 152 14.45 -17.02 -14.61
C MET A 152 13.04 -17.60 -14.70
N VAL A 153 12.66 -18.30 -15.77
CA VAL A 153 11.35 -18.95 -15.89
C VAL A 153 11.16 -20.09 -14.86
N LYS A 154 12.20 -20.87 -14.55
CA LYS A 154 12.15 -21.90 -13.49
C LYS A 154 12.05 -21.29 -12.11
N LEU A 155 12.91 -20.32 -11.78
CA LEU A 155 12.78 -19.47 -10.60
C LEU A 155 11.33 -19.02 -10.50
N THR A 156 10.82 -18.49 -11.61
CA THR A 156 9.47 -17.99 -11.71
C THR A 156 8.41 -19.05 -11.41
N ALA A 157 8.56 -20.29 -11.87
CA ALA A 157 7.62 -21.35 -11.55
C ALA A 157 7.69 -21.76 -10.05
N ILE A 158 8.89 -21.75 -9.47
CA ILE A 158 9.17 -22.25 -8.11
C ILE A 158 8.79 -21.22 -7.03
N SER A 159 8.98 -19.92 -7.27
CA SER A 159 8.49 -18.84 -6.41
C SER A 159 6.98 -18.55 -6.56
N LYS A 160 6.23 -19.30 -7.40
CA LYS A 160 4.85 -18.96 -7.83
C LYS A 160 4.77 -17.54 -8.42
N ASP A 161 5.63 -17.28 -9.37
CA ASP A 161 6.16 -15.97 -9.78
C ASP A 161 5.71 -15.53 -11.17
N TYR A 162 4.68 -16.14 -11.77
CA TYR A 162 4.28 -15.93 -13.17
C TYR A 162 3.85 -14.49 -13.55
N TYR A 163 4.08 -13.49 -12.69
CA TYR A 163 3.74 -12.07 -12.86
C TYR A 163 4.99 -11.16 -12.70
N THR A 164 6.06 -11.59 -13.37
CA THR A 164 7.48 -11.21 -13.21
C THR A 164 7.80 -9.81 -13.75
N LEU A 165 7.28 -8.77 -13.10
CA LEU A 165 7.86 -7.42 -13.04
C LEU A 165 7.65 -6.84 -11.63
N ASN A 166 6.47 -7.07 -11.05
CA ASN A 166 6.12 -6.61 -9.69
C ASN A 166 6.72 -7.47 -8.56
N LYS A 167 6.92 -8.78 -8.75
CA LYS A 167 7.62 -9.63 -7.77
C LYS A 167 9.14 -9.71 -7.97
N MET A 168 9.66 -9.38 -9.16
CA MET A 168 11.10 -9.11 -9.34
C MET A 168 11.55 -7.99 -8.41
N TRP A 169 10.68 -6.99 -8.21
CA TRP A 169 10.88 -5.93 -7.23
C TRP A 169 10.77 -6.37 -5.77
N HIS A 170 10.36 -7.60 -5.46
CA HIS A 170 10.38 -8.19 -4.10
C HIS A 170 11.60 -9.04 -3.82
N PHE A 171 12.17 -9.69 -4.84
CA PHE A 171 13.27 -10.64 -4.67
C PHE A 171 14.54 -10.29 -5.46
N SER A 172 14.61 -9.11 -6.09
CA SER A 172 15.86 -8.59 -6.66
C SER A 172 16.99 -8.71 -5.66
N VAL A 173 18.04 -9.42 -6.07
CA VAL A 173 19.27 -9.69 -5.32
C VAL A 173 20.11 -8.43 -5.02
N ARG A 174 19.77 -7.29 -5.63
CA ARG A 174 20.34 -5.97 -5.30
C ARG A 174 19.23 -4.95 -5.16
N LYS A 175 18.94 -4.55 -3.93
CA LYS A 175 18.02 -3.45 -3.62
C LYS A 175 18.69 -2.51 -2.64
N ILE A 176 19.14 -1.38 -3.15
CA ILE A 176 19.40 -0.24 -2.30
C ILE A 176 18.12 0.58 -2.34
N TYR A 177 17.31 0.44 -1.29
CA TYR A 177 16.15 1.30 -1.13
C TYR A 177 16.57 2.66 -0.57
N PRO A 178 16.12 3.76 -1.18
CA PRO A 178 16.36 5.08 -0.61
C PRO A 178 15.69 5.17 0.77
N ARG A 179 16.19 6.10 1.58
CA ARG A 179 15.50 6.56 2.78
C ARG A 179 15.08 7.99 2.50
N ILE A 180 13.77 8.23 2.52
CA ILE A 180 13.16 9.49 2.11
C ILE A 180 12.47 10.07 3.33
N GLU A 181 12.95 11.23 3.78
CA GLU A 181 12.40 11.90 4.95
C GLU A 181 11.23 12.79 4.56
N LEU A 182 10.01 12.38 4.93
CA LEU A 182 8.77 13.13 4.68
C LEU A 182 7.92 13.20 5.96
N SER A 183 8.20 14.20 6.78
CA SER A 183 7.48 14.42 8.05
C SER A 183 6.14 15.15 7.88
N ASP A 184 5.90 15.79 6.73
CA ASP A 184 4.69 16.56 6.44
C ASP A 184 3.60 15.76 5.71
N THR A 185 3.77 14.45 5.61
CA THR A 185 2.89 13.55 4.87
C THR A 185 2.54 12.35 5.76
N ALA A 186 1.30 11.87 5.68
CA ALA A 186 0.88 10.61 6.30
C ALA A 186 0.47 9.57 5.27
N ILE A 187 0.61 8.28 5.62
CA ILE A 187 0.05 7.16 4.89
C ILE A 187 -1.03 6.52 5.78
N VAL A 188 -2.28 6.53 5.33
CA VAL A 188 -3.41 5.84 5.94
C VAL A 188 -3.73 4.60 5.10
N ILE A 189 -3.48 3.43 5.65
CA ILE A 189 -3.81 2.14 5.02
C ILE A 189 -5.11 1.63 5.63
N GLN A 190 -6.15 1.57 4.81
CA GLN A 190 -7.52 1.25 5.22
C GLN A 190 -7.94 -0.15 4.79
N GLY A 191 -8.72 -0.82 5.64
CA GLY A 191 -9.42 -2.06 5.29
C GLY A 191 -8.91 -3.27 6.05
N PRO A 192 -9.44 -4.46 5.74
CA PRO A 192 -9.17 -5.64 6.55
C PRO A 192 -7.74 -6.15 6.38
N VAL A 193 -7.16 -6.70 7.44
CA VAL A 193 -5.78 -7.20 7.37
C VAL A 193 -5.69 -8.43 6.46
N LEU A 194 -4.75 -8.41 5.51
CA LEU A 194 -4.49 -9.53 4.62
C LEU A 194 -3.30 -10.36 5.10
N TYR A 195 -3.61 -11.40 5.89
CA TYR A 195 -2.63 -12.34 6.46
C TYR A 195 -2.01 -13.30 5.44
N GLU A 196 -2.68 -13.52 4.30
CA GLU A 196 -2.16 -14.44 3.29
C GLU A 196 -0.80 -13.96 2.77
N GLY A 197 0.25 -14.74 3.02
CA GLY A 197 1.62 -14.40 2.65
C GLY A 197 2.12 -13.11 3.31
N ASP A 198 1.61 -12.78 4.50
CA ASP A 198 1.96 -11.59 5.29
C ASP A 198 1.84 -10.28 4.49
N PHE A 199 0.89 -10.19 3.54
CA PHE A 199 0.86 -9.10 2.56
C PHE A 199 0.77 -7.72 3.23
N THR A 200 -0.17 -7.52 4.16
CA THR A 200 -0.32 -6.21 4.81
C THR A 200 0.91 -5.86 5.67
N LEU A 201 1.45 -6.83 6.41
CA LEU A 201 2.68 -6.66 7.20
C LEU A 201 3.86 -6.24 6.32
N GLU A 202 4.13 -6.98 5.25
CA GLU A 202 5.26 -6.68 4.36
C GLU A 202 5.08 -5.33 3.62
N THR A 203 3.84 -4.88 3.37
CA THR A 203 3.58 -3.53 2.82
C THR A 203 3.95 -2.46 3.83
N LEU A 204 3.52 -2.62 5.08
CA LEU A 204 3.78 -1.68 6.17
C LEU A 204 5.27 -1.55 6.45
N LEU A 205 5.99 -2.68 6.56
CA LEU A 205 7.44 -2.70 6.77
C LEU A 205 8.19 -2.08 5.58
N TYR A 206 7.72 -2.33 4.36
CA TYR A 206 8.29 -1.73 3.15
C TYR A 206 8.15 -0.20 3.15
N TYR A 207 6.96 0.33 3.44
CA TYR A 207 6.76 1.78 3.52
C TYR A 207 7.57 2.41 4.65
N ARG A 208 7.65 1.78 5.82
CA ARG A 208 8.51 2.29 6.90
C ARG A 208 9.98 2.30 6.52
N ARG A 209 10.47 1.30 5.77
CA ARG A 209 11.85 1.27 5.28
C ARG A 209 12.15 2.42 4.31
N LEU A 210 11.21 2.75 3.44
CA LEU A 210 11.33 3.88 2.51
C LEU A 210 11.21 5.23 3.23
N TYR A 211 10.26 5.33 4.14
CA TYR A 211 9.84 6.57 4.77
C TYR A 211 10.00 6.50 6.30
N PRO A 212 11.24 6.59 6.81
CA PRO A 212 11.54 6.30 8.22
C PRO A 212 10.83 7.23 9.20
N VAL A 213 10.54 8.49 8.82
CA VAL A 213 9.93 9.50 9.69
C VAL A 213 8.48 9.82 9.36
N THR A 214 7.93 9.24 8.29
CA THR A 214 6.54 9.48 7.86
C THR A 214 5.57 8.79 8.83
N THR A 215 4.45 9.45 9.12
CA THR A 215 3.38 8.87 9.91
C THR A 215 2.67 7.81 9.07
N ILE A 216 2.65 6.56 9.55
CA ILE A 216 1.97 5.44 8.89
C ILE A 216 0.93 4.90 9.86
N ILE A 217 -0.32 4.85 9.41
CA ILE A 217 -1.47 4.42 10.20
C ILE A 217 -2.12 3.24 9.48
N LEU A 218 -2.18 2.08 10.14
CA LEU A 218 -3.04 0.98 9.76
C LEU A 218 -4.42 1.22 10.40
N SER A 219 -5.40 1.66 9.62
CA SER A 219 -6.79 1.83 10.06
C SER A 219 -7.61 0.61 9.65
N THR A 220 -8.00 -0.20 10.62
CA THR A 220 -8.71 -1.47 10.41
C THR A 220 -9.84 -1.65 11.43
N TRP A 221 -10.46 -2.83 11.51
CA TRP A 221 -11.57 -3.16 12.38
C TRP A 221 -11.11 -3.78 13.70
N ALA A 222 -11.84 -3.49 14.77
CA ALA A 222 -11.61 -4.08 16.09
C ALA A 222 -11.66 -5.61 16.04
N GLY A 223 -10.64 -6.25 16.64
CA GLY A 223 -10.50 -7.69 16.71
C GLY A 223 -9.87 -8.32 15.47
N GLU A 224 -9.52 -7.53 14.42
CA GLU A 224 -8.83 -8.07 13.26
C GLU A 224 -7.32 -8.16 13.43
N VAL A 225 -6.71 -7.32 14.28
CA VAL A 225 -5.26 -7.30 14.47
C VAL A 225 -4.86 -8.27 15.57
N THR A 226 -4.10 -9.31 15.23
CA THR A 226 -3.56 -10.20 16.27
C THR A 226 -2.49 -9.50 17.10
N THR A 227 -2.25 -9.99 18.32
CA THR A 227 -1.20 -9.47 19.21
C THR A 227 0.17 -9.45 18.51
N GLU A 228 0.49 -10.50 17.77
CA GLU A 228 1.76 -10.65 17.07
C GLU A 228 1.89 -9.62 15.96
N LEU A 229 0.83 -9.42 15.15
CA LEU A 229 0.85 -8.39 14.12
C LEU A 229 1.01 -7.00 14.72
N ARG A 230 0.23 -6.68 15.77
CA ARG A 230 0.33 -5.42 16.50
C ARG A 230 1.75 -5.17 17.01
N TYR A 231 2.35 -6.18 17.63
CA TYR A 231 3.73 -6.13 18.10
C TYR A 231 4.70 -5.78 16.97
N MET A 232 4.65 -6.52 15.85
CA MET A 232 5.57 -6.35 14.72
C MET A 232 5.44 -4.96 14.04
N VAL A 233 4.22 -4.44 13.86
CA VAL A 233 4.03 -3.14 13.18
C VAL A 233 4.39 -1.97 14.09
N GLU A 234 4.01 -2.03 15.37
CA GLU A 234 4.34 -0.97 16.33
C GLU A 234 5.83 -0.95 16.67
N ALA A 235 6.53 -2.10 16.59
CA ALA A 235 7.98 -2.20 16.75
C ALA A 235 8.76 -1.32 15.75
N VAL A 236 8.15 -1.02 14.61
CA VAL A 236 8.72 -0.11 13.61
C VAL A 236 8.01 1.25 13.58
N GLY A 237 7.32 1.62 14.66
CA GLY A 237 6.68 2.93 14.83
C GLY A 237 5.44 3.15 13.98
N ILE A 238 4.77 2.09 13.50
CA ILE A 238 3.51 2.20 12.77
C ILE A 238 2.35 2.20 13.77
N VAL A 239 1.40 3.11 13.57
CA VAL A 239 0.23 3.23 14.46
C VAL A 239 -0.88 2.30 13.99
N VAL A 240 -1.44 1.51 14.89
CA VAL A 240 -2.61 0.65 14.61
C VAL A 240 -3.85 1.29 15.21
N LEU A 241 -4.82 1.61 14.35
CA LEU A 241 -6.13 2.14 14.71
C LEU A 241 -7.20 1.09 14.42
N GLU A 242 -7.76 0.51 15.46
CA GLU A 242 -8.89 -0.41 15.37
C GLU A 242 -10.20 0.35 15.58
N ASN A 243 -11.08 0.28 14.58
CA ASN A 243 -12.37 0.95 14.57
C ASN A 243 -13.49 -0.05 14.87
N GLU A 244 -14.50 0.40 15.62
CA GLU A 244 -15.75 -0.36 15.71
C GLU A 244 -16.43 -0.43 14.34
N LYS A 245 -16.78 -1.64 13.93
CA LYS A 245 -17.42 -1.88 12.64
C LYS A 245 -18.87 -1.42 12.71
N PRO A 246 -19.35 -0.56 11.78
CA PRO A 246 -20.74 -0.13 11.77
C PRO A 246 -21.65 -1.33 11.45
N GLU A 247 -22.80 -1.39 12.12
CA GLU A 247 -23.81 -2.44 11.91
C GLU A 247 -24.30 -2.49 10.46
N ILE A 248 -24.44 -1.32 9.83
CA ILE A 248 -24.81 -1.18 8.42
C ILE A 248 -23.57 -0.77 7.63
N THR A 249 -23.10 -1.66 6.75
CA THR A 249 -21.88 -1.48 5.96
C THR A 249 -22.10 -0.66 4.68
N GLY A 250 -23.36 -0.49 4.27
CA GLY A 250 -23.74 0.09 2.98
C GLY A 250 -23.41 -0.83 1.80
N LYS A 251 -23.92 -0.49 0.61
CA LYS A 251 -23.66 -1.27 -0.60
C LYS A 251 -22.16 -1.31 -0.90
N THR A 252 -21.69 -2.51 -1.25
CA THR A 252 -20.26 -2.85 -1.50
C THR A 252 -19.30 -2.24 -0.48
N ASN A 253 -19.73 -2.12 0.78
CA ASN A 253 -18.93 -1.64 1.91
C ASN A 253 -18.53 -0.14 1.87
N VAL A 254 -19.31 0.72 1.20
CA VAL A 254 -19.00 2.17 1.13
C VAL A 254 -18.90 2.84 2.51
N LYS A 255 -19.74 2.44 3.48
CA LYS A 255 -19.68 3.00 4.85
C LYS A 255 -18.41 2.54 5.57
N LEU A 256 -17.97 1.30 5.32
CA LEU A 256 -16.71 0.79 5.85
C LEU A 256 -15.52 1.57 5.31
N GLN A 257 -15.52 1.86 4.00
CA GLN A 257 -14.48 2.60 3.33
C GLN A 257 -14.40 4.06 3.83
N ALA A 258 -15.53 4.76 3.88
CA ALA A 258 -15.58 6.14 4.36
C ALA A 258 -15.15 6.24 5.83
N LEU A 259 -15.72 5.42 6.71
CA LEU A 259 -15.48 5.50 8.16
C LEU A 259 -14.01 5.24 8.51
N SER A 260 -13.47 4.10 8.08
CA SER A 260 -12.11 3.71 8.45
C SER A 260 -11.06 4.64 7.82
N SER A 261 -11.32 5.17 6.61
CA SER A 261 -10.46 6.20 6.01
C SER A 261 -10.51 7.48 6.83
N LEU A 262 -11.71 7.98 7.12
CA LEU A 262 -11.91 9.22 7.88
C LEU A 262 -11.26 9.16 9.25
N LYS A 263 -11.41 8.06 9.99
CA LYS A 263 -10.79 7.89 11.31
C LYS A 263 -9.26 7.87 11.26
N GLY A 264 -8.68 7.25 10.23
CA GLY A 264 -7.23 7.30 9.99
C GLY A 264 -6.74 8.71 9.66
N ILE A 265 -7.48 9.45 8.84
CA ILE A 265 -7.17 10.85 8.47
C ILE A 265 -7.30 11.77 9.70
N GLU A 266 -8.35 11.62 10.50
CA GLU A 266 -8.54 12.37 11.76
C GLU A 266 -7.40 12.12 12.76
N LEU A 267 -6.87 10.89 12.79
CA LEU A 267 -5.70 10.57 13.62
C LEU A 267 -4.43 11.26 13.09
N ALA A 268 -4.21 11.26 11.77
CA ALA A 268 -3.09 11.98 11.16
C ALA A 268 -3.16 13.49 11.40
N GLU A 269 -4.35 14.09 11.26
CA GLU A 269 -4.59 15.54 11.45
C GLU A 269 -4.23 16.05 12.85
N ARG A 270 -4.11 15.17 13.86
CA ARG A 270 -3.67 15.55 15.21
C ARG A 270 -2.24 16.09 15.23
N ASP A 271 -1.39 15.66 14.29
CA ASP A 271 -0.07 16.23 14.10
C ASP A 271 -0.14 17.41 13.11
N LYS A 272 0.07 18.62 13.64
CA LYS A 272 0.02 19.86 12.88
C LYS A 272 1.09 19.98 11.79
N ASN A 273 2.13 19.14 11.82
CA ASN A 273 3.14 19.11 10.76
C ASN A 273 2.63 18.41 9.49
N ILE A 274 1.65 17.51 9.62
CA ILE A 274 1.10 16.74 8.52
C ILE A 274 0.19 17.64 7.68
N LYS A 275 0.57 17.80 6.42
CA LYS A 275 -0.12 18.62 5.40
C LYS A 275 -0.82 17.75 4.36
N TYR A 276 -0.24 16.59 4.06
CA TYR A 276 -0.73 15.68 3.02
C TYR A 276 -1.06 14.31 3.59
N VAL A 277 -2.01 13.62 2.96
CA VAL A 277 -2.36 12.24 3.28
C VAL A 277 -2.47 11.42 2.00
N LEU A 278 -1.80 10.27 1.97
CA LEU A 278 -2.11 9.17 1.10
C LEU A 278 -3.08 8.23 1.82
N LYS A 279 -4.28 8.06 1.29
CA LYS A 279 -5.18 6.96 1.64
C LYS A 279 -4.99 5.84 0.62
N THR A 280 -4.73 4.62 1.09
CA THR A 280 -4.64 3.39 0.28
C THR A 280 -5.31 2.22 1.00
N ARG A 281 -5.42 1.05 0.35
CA ARG A 281 -5.97 -0.17 0.99
C ARG A 281 -4.91 -1.16 1.48
N THR A 282 -5.31 -2.01 2.44
CA THR A 282 -4.48 -3.10 2.99
C THR A 282 -4.09 -4.19 1.99
N ASP A 283 -4.82 -4.31 0.88
CA ASP A 283 -4.58 -5.23 -0.24
C ASP A 283 -3.80 -4.59 -1.40
N GLN A 284 -3.27 -3.37 -1.20
CA GLN A 284 -2.54 -2.59 -2.20
C GLN A 284 -1.10 -2.28 -1.79
N ARG A 285 -0.22 -2.12 -2.78
CA ARG A 285 1.19 -1.77 -2.60
C ARG A 285 1.70 -0.92 -3.76
N PHE A 286 2.44 0.14 -3.46
CA PHE A 286 3.20 0.90 -4.46
C PHE A 286 4.66 0.44 -4.43
N PHE A 287 5.25 0.15 -5.58
CA PHE A 287 6.67 -0.25 -5.64
C PHE A 287 7.62 0.88 -5.97
N LEU A 288 7.17 1.98 -6.57
CA LEU A 288 8.02 3.13 -6.83
C LEU A 288 8.54 3.73 -5.51
N PRO A 289 9.84 3.70 -5.17
CA PRO A 289 10.31 4.10 -3.84
C PRO A 289 9.90 5.49 -3.37
N ASP A 290 9.85 6.45 -4.28
CA ASP A 290 9.59 7.86 -4.04
C ASP A 290 8.16 8.29 -4.43
N PHE A 291 7.20 7.34 -4.44
CA PHE A 291 5.81 7.60 -4.83
C PHE A 291 5.16 8.80 -4.12
N LEU A 292 5.50 9.08 -2.85
CA LEU A 292 4.96 10.26 -2.15
C LEU A 292 5.52 11.57 -2.70
N ASN A 293 6.80 11.62 -3.02
CA ASN A 293 7.40 12.80 -3.66
C ASN A 293 6.86 12.99 -5.07
N TYR A 294 6.66 11.90 -5.81
CA TYR A 294 6.01 11.96 -7.12
C TYR A 294 4.64 12.63 -7.02
N MET A 295 3.78 12.15 -6.12
CA MET A 295 2.44 12.72 -5.89
C MET A 295 2.51 14.19 -5.44
N ARG A 296 3.39 14.53 -4.48
CA ARG A 296 3.60 15.94 -4.08
C ARG A 296 4.00 16.85 -5.24
N ASN A 297 4.89 16.36 -6.11
CA ASN A 297 5.34 17.11 -7.28
C ASN A 297 4.20 17.31 -8.28
N MET A 298 3.34 16.30 -8.46
CA MET A 298 2.16 16.42 -9.31
C MET A 298 1.20 17.52 -8.81
N MET A 299 0.88 17.56 -7.52
CA MET A 299 0.11 18.66 -6.92
C MET A 299 0.76 20.04 -7.13
N SER A 300 2.10 20.12 -7.03
CA SER A 300 2.85 21.36 -7.21
C SER A 300 2.85 21.85 -8.67
N LEU A 301 3.00 20.93 -9.63
CA LEU A 301 2.99 21.22 -11.06
C LEU A 301 1.61 21.65 -11.56
N TYR A 302 0.54 21.10 -10.96
CA TYR A 302 -0.85 21.37 -11.33
C TYR A 302 -1.60 22.01 -10.15
N PRO A 303 -1.31 23.27 -9.80
CA PRO A 303 -1.95 23.90 -8.65
C PRO A 303 -3.46 24.03 -8.83
N VAL A 304 -4.18 24.06 -7.71
CA VAL A 304 -5.61 24.35 -7.68
C VAL A 304 -5.85 25.84 -7.90
N ARG A 305 -6.88 26.20 -8.66
CA ARG A 305 -7.28 27.61 -8.92
C ARG A 305 -8.61 27.97 -8.28
N ARG A 306 -9.11 27.13 -7.39
CA ARG A 306 -10.39 27.26 -6.69
C ARG A 306 -10.16 27.60 -5.23
N LYS A 307 -10.97 28.50 -4.68
CA LYS A 307 -10.88 28.93 -3.27
C LYS A 307 -11.44 27.89 -2.31
N GLU A 308 -12.26 26.97 -2.80
CA GLU A 308 -12.91 25.92 -2.01
C GLU A 308 -11.95 24.77 -1.64
N LEU A 309 -10.79 24.70 -2.29
CA LEU A 309 -9.82 23.62 -2.17
C LEU A 309 -8.46 24.14 -1.75
N GLU A 310 -7.74 23.36 -0.95
CA GLU A 310 -6.37 23.68 -0.55
C GLU A 310 -5.35 23.13 -1.56
N GLY A 311 -5.69 22.02 -2.20
CA GLY A 311 -4.97 21.41 -3.31
C GLY A 311 -5.90 20.54 -4.16
N ARG A 312 -5.34 19.94 -5.22
CA ARG A 312 -6.08 18.93 -5.99
C ARG A 312 -6.04 17.59 -5.27
N ILE A 313 -7.04 16.76 -5.53
CA ILE A 313 -7.06 15.36 -5.08
C ILE A 313 -6.56 14.48 -6.23
N GLU A 314 -5.56 13.64 -5.95
CA GLU A 314 -5.02 12.69 -6.90
C GLU A 314 -5.74 11.35 -6.81
N PHE A 315 -6.09 10.78 -7.95
CA PHE A 315 -6.75 9.49 -8.09
C PHE A 315 -5.95 8.58 -9.04
N LEU A 316 -6.15 7.27 -8.92
CA LEU A 316 -5.61 6.34 -9.92
C LEU A 316 -6.43 6.41 -11.22
N GLY A 317 -5.71 6.50 -12.33
CA GLY A 317 -6.24 6.30 -13.67
C GLY A 317 -6.49 4.82 -13.96
N GLY A 318 -7.36 4.55 -14.94
CA GLY A 318 -7.82 3.18 -15.18
C GLY A 318 -8.53 2.58 -13.96
N TYR A 319 -8.50 1.25 -13.80
CA TYR A 319 -9.18 0.51 -12.72
C TYR A 319 -10.62 0.99 -12.44
N SER A 320 -11.36 1.27 -13.51
CA SER A 320 -12.74 1.76 -13.49
C SER A 320 -12.93 3.26 -13.27
N SER A 321 -11.87 4.07 -13.29
CA SER A 321 -11.97 5.52 -13.54
C SER A 321 -12.33 5.77 -15.00
N LEU A 322 -13.43 6.48 -15.26
CA LEU A 322 -14.00 6.64 -16.61
C LEU A 322 -14.24 8.11 -16.94
N LEU A 323 -14.09 8.47 -18.22
CA LEU A 323 -14.31 9.84 -18.71
C LEU A 323 -15.81 10.17 -18.86
N THR A 324 -16.59 9.21 -19.33
CA THR A 324 -17.99 9.38 -19.77
C THR A 324 -19.00 8.91 -18.73
N TYR A 325 -18.54 8.44 -17.57
CA TYR A 325 -19.39 8.11 -16.44
C TYR A 325 -19.16 9.16 -15.34
N PRO A 326 -20.11 10.09 -15.13
CA PRO A 326 -19.95 11.17 -14.17
C PRO A 326 -19.48 10.70 -12.79
N PHE A 327 -18.40 11.32 -12.32
CA PHE A 327 -17.76 11.10 -11.03
C PHE A 327 -17.21 9.70 -10.77
N ARG A 328 -17.24 8.81 -11.76
CA ARG A 328 -16.69 7.46 -11.64
C ARG A 328 -15.16 7.52 -11.61
N LEU A 329 -14.62 7.62 -10.40
CA LEU A 329 -13.21 7.67 -10.07
C LEU A 329 -12.87 6.61 -9.04
N THR A 330 -11.75 5.94 -9.25
CA THR A 330 -11.16 5.03 -8.28
C THR A 330 -11.03 5.70 -6.90
N ASP A 331 -11.85 5.26 -5.94
CA ASP A 331 -11.95 5.83 -4.60
C ASP A 331 -11.01 5.15 -3.57
N PHE A 332 -10.35 4.07 -4.00
CA PHE A 332 -9.56 3.23 -3.12
C PHE A 332 -8.17 3.79 -2.84
N MET A 333 -7.65 4.64 -3.73
CA MET A 333 -6.41 5.41 -3.57
C MET A 333 -6.72 6.88 -3.76
N THR A 334 -6.40 7.70 -2.77
CA THR A 334 -6.44 9.17 -2.90
C THR A 334 -5.22 9.81 -2.24
N PHE A 335 -4.68 10.86 -2.86
CA PHE A 335 -3.63 11.69 -2.28
C PHE A 335 -4.01 13.16 -2.37
N GLY A 336 -3.71 13.96 -1.34
CA GLY A 336 -4.04 15.37 -1.34
C GLY A 336 -3.72 16.02 0.00
N THR A 337 -4.20 17.24 0.20
CA THR A 337 -4.13 17.91 1.50
C THR A 337 -4.98 17.17 2.53
N VAL A 338 -4.59 17.20 3.81
CA VAL A 338 -5.38 16.60 4.90
C VAL A 338 -6.83 17.11 4.87
N GLY A 339 -7.02 18.43 4.68
CA GLY A 339 -8.33 19.07 4.64
C GLY A 339 -9.21 18.57 3.50
N ASP A 340 -8.69 18.52 2.28
CA ASP A 340 -9.43 18.05 1.10
C ASP A 340 -9.77 16.56 1.19
N ILE A 341 -8.81 15.71 1.58
CA ILE A 341 -9.01 14.27 1.69
C ILE A 341 -9.99 13.92 2.82
N LYS A 342 -9.94 14.64 3.94
CA LYS A 342 -10.93 14.51 5.01
C LYS A 342 -12.33 14.86 4.50
N ARG A 343 -12.50 16.00 3.82
CA ARG A 343 -13.78 16.43 3.24
C ARG A 343 -14.32 15.43 2.22
N PHE A 344 -13.45 14.80 1.43
CA PHE A 344 -13.80 13.75 0.47
C PHE A 344 -14.50 12.56 1.15
N TYR A 345 -13.90 12.00 2.21
CA TYR A 345 -14.47 10.85 2.95
C TYR A 345 -15.50 11.22 4.04
N SER A 346 -15.88 12.49 4.17
CA SER A 346 -16.84 12.96 5.20
C SER A 346 -18.33 12.85 4.80
N CYS A 347 -18.66 12.06 3.76
CA CYS A 347 -20.06 11.89 3.35
C CYS A 347 -20.86 11.04 4.36
N SER A 348 -22.18 11.25 4.43
CA SER A 348 -23.06 10.45 5.29
C SER A 348 -23.19 9.00 4.83
N CYS A 349 -22.99 8.73 3.52
CA CYS A 349 -23.33 7.44 2.89
C CYS A 349 -24.79 7.02 3.13
N GLU A 350 -25.67 7.99 3.36
CA GLU A 350 -27.10 7.86 3.54
C GLU A 350 -27.77 8.76 2.52
N ASP A 351 -27.85 8.27 1.29
CA ASP A 351 -28.40 8.98 0.14
C ASP A 351 -29.21 7.99 -0.71
N GLU A 352 -30.41 8.41 -1.12
CA GLU A 352 -31.31 7.60 -1.94
C GLU A 352 -30.78 7.37 -3.38
N ARG A 353 -29.88 8.24 -3.84
CA ARG A 353 -29.17 8.11 -5.12
C ARG A 353 -28.04 7.11 -5.03
N LEU A 354 -27.54 6.81 -3.84
CA LEU A 354 -26.62 5.68 -3.67
C LEU A 354 -27.40 4.43 -4.05
N GLU A 355 -26.93 3.72 -5.07
CA GLU A 355 -27.71 2.70 -5.72
C GLU A 355 -28.19 1.62 -4.74
N ASN A 356 -29.50 1.58 -4.49
CA ASN A 356 -30.16 0.48 -3.77
C ASN A 356 -30.97 -0.35 -4.78
N ALA A 357 -30.72 -1.66 -4.81
CA ALA A 357 -31.42 -2.69 -5.59
C ALA A 357 -30.91 -2.99 -7.01
N TYR A 358 -30.01 -3.98 -7.10
CA TYR A 358 -30.28 -5.13 -7.96
C TYR A 358 -30.39 -6.37 -7.06
N PRO A 359 -31.47 -7.17 -7.14
CA PRO A 359 -31.53 -8.46 -6.46
C PRO A 359 -30.39 -9.34 -6.97
N ASP A 360 -29.61 -9.87 -6.03
CA ASP A 360 -28.33 -10.50 -6.33
C ASP A 360 -28.51 -11.95 -6.79
N GLU A 361 -28.27 -12.17 -8.08
CA GLU A 361 -27.69 -13.43 -8.62
C GLU A 361 -26.83 -13.17 -9.89
N LYS A 362 -26.78 -11.92 -10.39
CA LYS A 362 -25.97 -11.51 -11.56
C LYS A 362 -25.32 -10.12 -11.41
N GLY A 363 -25.41 -9.48 -10.24
CA GLY A 363 -25.39 -8.00 -10.11
C GLY A 363 -24.04 -7.29 -10.25
N THR A 364 -22.94 -7.86 -9.76
CA THR A 364 -21.64 -7.14 -9.77
C THR A 364 -20.96 -7.17 -11.14
N GLY A 365 -20.96 -8.32 -11.82
CA GLY A 365 -20.42 -8.43 -13.18
C GLY A 365 -21.26 -7.67 -14.24
N TYR A 366 -22.57 -7.62 -14.05
CA TYR A 366 -23.50 -6.99 -15.00
C TYR A 366 -23.40 -5.47 -15.02
N GLN A 367 -23.03 -4.82 -13.91
CA GLN A 367 -22.81 -3.38 -13.89
C GLN A 367 -21.51 -2.97 -14.56
N TYR A 368 -20.39 -3.63 -14.25
CA TYR A 368 -19.13 -3.36 -14.94
C TYR A 368 -19.26 -3.57 -16.46
N ASP A 369 -19.90 -4.67 -16.86
CA ASP A 369 -20.17 -4.97 -18.27
C ASP A 369 -21.14 -3.95 -18.90
N ARG A 370 -22.19 -3.52 -18.19
CA ARG A 370 -23.11 -2.47 -18.67
C ARG A 370 -22.42 -1.11 -18.76
N VAL A 371 -21.63 -0.72 -17.78
CA VAL A 371 -20.85 0.53 -17.75
C VAL A 371 -19.83 0.58 -18.88
N LEU A 372 -19.08 -0.52 -19.10
CA LEU A 372 -18.14 -0.64 -20.22
C LEU A 372 -18.85 -0.69 -21.58
N ARG A 373 -20.06 -1.26 -21.67
CA ARG A 373 -20.86 -1.28 -22.90
C ARG A 373 -21.58 0.04 -23.19
N LEU A 374 -21.92 0.81 -22.16
CA LEU A 374 -22.58 2.11 -22.29
C LEU A 374 -21.58 3.24 -22.50
N THR A 375 -20.34 3.06 -22.07
CA THR A 375 -19.25 3.98 -22.35
C THR A 375 -18.94 3.93 -23.86
N PRO A 376 -19.09 5.05 -24.57
CA PRO A 376 -18.68 5.15 -25.96
C PRO A 376 -17.20 4.80 -26.07
N ARG A 377 -16.85 3.97 -27.06
CA ARG A 377 -15.46 3.67 -27.41
C ARG A 377 -14.85 4.76 -28.29
N ASP A 378 -15.22 5.99 -27.98
CA ASP A 378 -14.85 7.17 -28.74
C ASP A 378 -13.50 7.68 -28.23
N ASP A 379 -12.70 8.26 -29.10
CA ASP A 379 -11.49 8.94 -28.68
C ASP A 379 -11.84 10.18 -27.83
N VAL A 380 -10.87 10.64 -27.04
CA VAL A 380 -11.06 11.75 -26.10
C VAL A 380 -11.59 13.03 -26.79
N PHE A 381 -11.20 13.32 -28.02
CA PHE A 381 -11.63 14.54 -28.71
C PHE A 381 -13.08 14.42 -29.16
N SER A 382 -13.48 13.25 -29.65
CA SER A 382 -14.89 12.96 -29.96
C SER A 382 -15.77 13.11 -28.73
N VAL A 383 -15.35 12.58 -27.58
CA VAL A 383 -16.09 12.70 -26.32
C VAL A 383 -16.19 14.15 -25.86
N LEU A 384 -15.08 14.90 -25.85
CA LEU A 384 -15.07 16.30 -25.44
C LEU A 384 -15.89 17.19 -26.39
N GLY A 385 -16.09 16.76 -27.64
CA GLY A 385 -16.93 17.42 -28.63
C GLY A 385 -18.44 17.17 -28.50
N TYR A 386 -18.89 16.36 -27.53
CA TYR A 386 -20.32 16.10 -27.33
C TYR A 386 -21.08 17.40 -27.04
N THR A 387 -22.19 17.59 -27.74
CA THR A 387 -23.18 18.63 -27.45
C THR A 387 -23.84 18.39 -26.09
N LYS A 388 -24.43 19.44 -25.51
CA LYS A 388 -25.19 19.31 -24.25
C LYS A 388 -26.26 18.21 -24.32
N ASP A 389 -26.98 18.11 -25.44
CA ASP A 389 -28.02 17.09 -25.62
C ASP A 389 -27.45 15.67 -25.66
N GLU A 390 -26.28 15.47 -26.29
CA GLU A 390 -25.59 14.18 -26.28
C GLU A 390 -25.10 13.79 -24.89
N ARG A 391 -24.56 14.75 -24.12
CA ARG A 391 -24.14 14.53 -22.73
C ARG A 391 -25.31 14.17 -21.83
N LEU A 392 -26.42 14.91 -21.92
CA LEU A 392 -27.65 14.62 -21.18
C LEU A 392 -28.23 13.25 -21.55
N ALA A 393 -28.25 12.91 -22.85
CA ALA A 393 -28.71 11.60 -23.32
C ALA A 393 -27.84 10.45 -22.79
N LEU A 394 -26.52 10.66 -22.67
CA LEU A 394 -25.59 9.71 -22.07
C LEU A 394 -25.86 9.52 -20.57
N CYS A 395 -25.97 10.61 -19.79
CA CYS A 395 -26.33 10.56 -18.38
C CYS A 395 -27.67 9.86 -18.16
N GLN A 396 -28.67 10.10 -19.01
CA GLN A 396 -29.97 9.44 -18.95
C GLN A 396 -29.87 7.92 -19.17
N LYS A 397 -28.96 7.45 -20.03
CA LYS A 397 -28.71 6.01 -20.26
C LYS A 397 -28.05 5.32 -19.07
N ILE A 398 -27.16 6.04 -18.37
CA ILE A 398 -26.52 5.57 -17.12
C ILE A 398 -27.60 5.43 -16.03
N GLY A 399 -28.42 6.46 -15.88
CA GLY A 399 -29.52 6.51 -14.93
C GLY A 399 -29.18 7.32 -13.67
N PRO A 400 -30.16 7.48 -12.76
CA PRO A 400 -30.05 8.41 -11.64
C PRO A 400 -29.28 7.86 -10.42
N TYR A 401 -28.95 6.56 -10.43
CA TYR A 401 -28.30 5.90 -9.31
C TYR A 401 -26.77 5.95 -9.46
N LYS A 402 -26.09 6.23 -8.36
CA LYS A 402 -24.64 6.29 -8.26
C LYS A 402 -24.12 5.04 -7.59
N ASP A 403 -23.17 4.38 -8.23
CA ASP A 403 -22.34 3.40 -7.55
C ASP A 403 -21.52 4.10 -6.44
N PRO A 404 -21.01 3.33 -5.46
CA PRO A 404 -20.22 3.86 -4.34
C PRO A 404 -19.09 4.84 -4.70
N GLU A 405 -18.33 4.56 -5.75
CA GLU A 405 -17.16 5.38 -6.10
C GLU A 405 -17.63 6.71 -6.70
N SER A 406 -18.59 6.62 -7.63
CA SER A 406 -19.26 7.78 -8.23
C SER A 406 -19.96 8.64 -7.17
N TYR A 407 -20.54 8.00 -6.15
CA TYR A 407 -21.18 8.68 -5.04
C TYR A 407 -20.18 9.46 -4.19
N LEU A 408 -19.03 8.88 -3.83
CA LEU A 408 -18.03 9.57 -3.00
C LEU A 408 -17.52 10.84 -3.68
N ALA A 409 -17.08 10.72 -4.93
CA ALA A 409 -16.57 11.87 -5.68
C ALA A 409 -17.67 12.89 -6.01
N GLY A 410 -18.84 12.44 -6.46
CA GLY A 410 -19.97 13.32 -6.77
C GLY A 410 -20.49 14.06 -5.55
N SER A 411 -20.63 13.37 -4.42
CA SER A 411 -21.10 14.00 -3.20
C SER A 411 -20.05 14.94 -2.61
N PHE A 412 -18.74 14.63 -2.73
CA PHE A 412 -17.69 15.59 -2.41
C PHE A 412 -17.82 16.87 -3.24
N TYR A 413 -17.98 16.74 -4.56
CA TYR A 413 -18.17 17.89 -5.44
C TYR A 413 -19.39 18.73 -5.03
N GLU A 414 -20.54 18.10 -4.80
CA GLU A 414 -21.77 18.77 -4.36
C GLU A 414 -21.59 19.54 -3.04
N ARG A 415 -21.00 18.91 -2.03
CA ARG A 415 -20.87 19.50 -0.68
C ARG A 415 -19.74 20.52 -0.56
N ALA A 416 -18.60 20.23 -1.17
CA ALA A 416 -17.37 20.98 -0.94
C ALA A 416 -17.07 22.02 -2.02
N ILE A 417 -17.57 21.82 -3.24
CA ILE A 417 -17.21 22.67 -4.39
C ILE A 417 -18.43 23.41 -4.95
N LEU A 418 -19.52 22.69 -5.25
CA LEU A 418 -20.70 23.24 -5.89
C LEU A 418 -21.63 23.96 -4.88
N GLY A 419 -21.70 23.46 -3.65
CA GLY A 419 -22.56 24.02 -2.59
C GLY A 419 -24.05 23.70 -2.75
N ARG A 420 -24.41 22.83 -3.70
CA ARG A 420 -25.77 22.30 -3.91
C ARG A 420 -25.71 20.89 -4.51
N ILE A 421 -26.84 20.21 -4.46
CA ILE A 421 -27.05 18.91 -5.13
C ILE A 421 -27.18 19.13 -6.65
N ILE A 422 -26.65 18.21 -7.45
CA ILE A 422 -26.89 18.17 -8.90
C ILE A 422 -28.29 17.62 -9.17
N GLU A 423 -29.07 18.35 -9.94
CA GLU A 423 -30.44 18.01 -10.34
C GLU A 423 -30.46 17.27 -11.68
N GLN A 424 -31.57 16.59 -11.99
CA GLN A 424 -31.71 15.85 -13.25
C GLN A 424 -31.63 16.75 -14.51
N SER A 425 -31.88 18.05 -14.37
CA SER A 425 -31.78 19.02 -15.46
C SER A 425 -30.35 19.55 -15.68
N ASP A 426 -29.45 19.31 -14.73
CA ASP A 426 -28.06 19.72 -14.84
C ASP A 426 -27.30 18.82 -15.82
N ASP A 427 -26.29 19.40 -16.45
CA ASP A 427 -25.32 18.65 -17.26
C ASP A 427 -24.28 18.01 -16.33
N GLU A 428 -24.65 16.88 -15.73
CA GLU A 428 -23.82 16.19 -14.73
C GLU A 428 -22.45 15.78 -15.29
N LEU A 429 -22.38 15.43 -16.58
CA LEU A 429 -21.12 15.08 -17.22
C LEU A 429 -20.20 16.30 -17.38
N MET A 430 -20.75 17.47 -17.74
CA MET A 430 -19.97 18.71 -17.75
C MET A 430 -19.45 19.05 -16.35
N HIS A 431 -20.28 18.95 -15.31
CA HIS A 431 -19.84 19.17 -13.93
C HIS A 431 -18.72 18.20 -13.51
N TYR A 432 -18.77 16.95 -13.95
CA TYR A 432 -17.69 16.01 -13.72
C TYR A 432 -16.41 16.42 -14.44
N TRP A 433 -16.48 16.86 -15.70
CA TRP A 433 -15.30 17.34 -16.43
C TRP A 433 -14.72 18.62 -15.82
N GLU A 434 -15.55 19.54 -15.34
CA GLU A 434 -15.12 20.70 -14.56
C GLU A 434 -14.41 20.29 -13.27
N PHE A 435 -14.92 19.26 -12.59
CA PHE A 435 -14.26 18.67 -11.41
C PHE A 435 -12.89 18.09 -11.79
N LEU A 436 -12.80 17.28 -12.84
CA LEU A 436 -11.53 16.72 -13.32
C LEU A 436 -10.51 17.82 -13.67
N LYS A 437 -10.95 18.85 -14.38
CA LYS A 437 -10.12 19.98 -14.80
C LYS A 437 -9.63 20.83 -13.63
N ASN A 438 -10.46 21.05 -12.60
CA ASN A 438 -10.18 22.06 -11.59
C ASN A 438 -9.81 21.52 -10.20
N ALA A 439 -10.15 20.27 -9.89
CA ALA A 439 -10.05 19.70 -8.56
C ALA A 439 -9.30 18.36 -8.50
N ALA A 440 -9.14 17.65 -9.61
CA ALA A 440 -8.49 16.34 -9.65
C ALA A 440 -7.13 16.36 -10.37
N ILE A 441 -6.32 15.35 -10.06
CA ILE A 441 -5.16 14.88 -10.84
C ILE A 441 -5.34 13.37 -11.03
N ILE A 442 -5.06 12.86 -12.23
CA ILE A 442 -5.12 11.43 -12.52
C ILE A 442 -3.71 10.89 -12.72
N ILE A 443 -3.34 9.85 -11.98
CA ILE A 443 -2.03 9.19 -12.05
C ILE A 443 -2.21 7.76 -12.53
N ASP A 444 -1.44 7.35 -13.53
CA ASP A 444 -1.55 5.99 -14.04
C ASP A 444 -0.89 4.99 -13.07
N PRO A 445 -1.52 3.84 -12.78
CA PRO A 445 -1.01 2.82 -11.86
C PRO A 445 0.42 2.37 -12.17
N LEU A 446 0.77 2.29 -13.47
CA LEU A 446 2.11 1.92 -13.90
C LEU A 446 3.18 2.95 -13.50
N GLN A 447 2.83 4.24 -13.42
CA GLN A 447 3.75 5.30 -12.97
C GLN A 447 4.16 5.11 -11.51
N LEU A 448 3.29 4.52 -10.69
CA LEU A 448 3.55 4.24 -9.28
C LEU A 448 4.04 2.82 -9.02
N MET A 449 4.17 2.01 -10.08
CA MET A 449 4.34 0.56 -10.00
C MET A 449 3.35 -0.05 -9.01
N PHE A 450 2.08 0.29 -9.18
CA PHE A 450 1.00 -0.13 -8.30
C PHE A 450 0.70 -1.62 -8.44
N TYR A 451 0.40 -2.26 -7.32
CA TYR A 451 -0.02 -3.65 -7.25
C TYR A 451 -1.23 -3.80 -6.34
N TRP A 452 -2.20 -4.59 -6.79
CA TRP A 452 -3.44 -4.86 -6.07
C TRP A 452 -3.65 -6.37 -5.95
N LYS A 453 -3.38 -6.92 -4.76
CA LYS A 453 -3.40 -8.37 -4.53
C LYS A 453 -4.76 -9.01 -4.79
N LYS A 454 -5.85 -8.33 -4.42
CA LYS A 454 -7.21 -8.88 -4.53
C LYS A 454 -7.61 -9.19 -5.98
N TYR A 455 -7.15 -8.39 -6.94
CA TYR A 455 -7.57 -8.48 -8.34
C TYR A 455 -6.40 -8.77 -9.31
N ASP A 456 -5.34 -9.40 -8.80
CA ASP A 456 -4.12 -9.72 -9.57
C ASP A 456 -4.43 -10.46 -10.88
N ASN A 457 -5.49 -11.29 -10.91
CA ASN A 457 -5.90 -12.02 -12.11
C ASN A 457 -6.94 -11.31 -13.00
N GLU A 458 -7.72 -10.35 -12.46
CA GLU A 458 -8.92 -9.81 -13.14
C GLU A 458 -8.62 -8.58 -14.03
N TYR A 459 -7.62 -7.77 -13.67
CA TYR A 459 -7.22 -6.59 -14.47
C TYR A 459 -6.00 -6.82 -15.36
N MET A 460 -5.33 -7.97 -15.23
CA MET A 460 -4.30 -8.44 -16.17
C MET A 460 -4.87 -8.69 -17.58
N THR A 461 -6.10 -9.18 -17.67
CA THR A 461 -6.79 -9.52 -18.93
C THR A 461 -7.59 -8.34 -19.48
N ASN A 462 -8.09 -7.47 -18.61
CA ASN A 462 -8.77 -6.23 -18.95
C ASN A 462 -7.88 -5.04 -18.61
N ASN A 463 -6.83 -4.80 -19.40
CA ASN A 463 -5.97 -3.63 -19.21
C ASN A 463 -6.80 -2.35 -19.46
N PRO A 464 -7.12 -1.55 -18.44
CA PRO A 464 -7.92 -0.34 -18.62
C PRO A 464 -7.15 0.77 -19.35
N LEU A 465 -5.83 0.63 -19.54
CA LEU A 465 -5.04 1.48 -20.44
C LEU A 465 -5.35 1.20 -21.93
N ILE A 466 -6.09 0.14 -22.22
CA ILE A 466 -6.44 -0.33 -23.57
C ILE A 466 -7.98 -0.36 -23.77
N ALA A 467 -8.77 -0.07 -22.73
CA ALA A 467 -10.21 0.04 -22.87
C ALA A 467 -10.58 1.45 -23.31
N ASP A 468 -11.04 1.60 -24.56
CA ASP A 468 -11.62 2.85 -25.08
C ASP A 468 -12.64 3.41 -24.07
N GLY A 469 -12.35 4.60 -23.52
CA GLY A 469 -13.15 5.28 -22.47
C GLY A 469 -12.53 5.36 -21.07
N GLY A 470 -11.36 4.74 -20.85
CA GLY A 470 -10.62 4.83 -19.58
C GLY A 470 -10.05 6.24 -19.31
N LEU A 471 -10.15 6.69 -18.06
CA LEU A 471 -9.54 7.94 -17.61
C LEU A 471 -8.07 7.68 -17.23
N THR A 472 -7.15 7.92 -18.17
CA THR A 472 -5.70 7.87 -17.93
C THR A 472 -5.14 9.24 -17.59
N ASN A 473 -3.89 9.32 -17.13
CA ASN A 473 -3.17 10.59 -16.98
C ASN A 473 -3.15 11.39 -18.30
N SER A 474 -2.95 10.73 -19.44
CA SER A 474 -2.95 11.38 -20.75
C SER A 474 -4.31 11.96 -21.11
N THR A 475 -5.40 11.21 -20.86
CA THR A 475 -6.79 11.68 -21.06
C THR A 475 -7.07 12.89 -20.16
N TRP A 476 -6.68 12.82 -18.89
CA TRP A 476 -6.84 13.94 -17.95
C TRP A 476 -6.05 15.18 -18.36
N LEU A 477 -4.83 15.04 -18.89
CA LEU A 477 -4.08 16.18 -19.41
C LEU A 477 -4.80 16.89 -20.56
N GLN A 478 -5.48 16.14 -21.44
CA GLN A 478 -6.32 16.72 -22.49
C GLN A 478 -7.46 17.55 -21.86
N ILE A 479 -8.17 17.01 -20.87
CA ILE A 479 -9.24 17.73 -20.14
C ILE A 479 -8.69 18.98 -19.43
N TYR A 480 -7.53 18.86 -18.79
CA TYR A 480 -6.90 19.96 -18.06
C TYR A 480 -6.58 21.14 -18.99
N LEU A 481 -6.11 20.85 -20.21
CA LEU A 481 -5.79 21.84 -21.23
C LEU A 481 -7.00 22.30 -22.05
N HIS A 482 -8.09 21.53 -22.06
CA HIS A 482 -9.27 21.81 -22.87
C HIS A 482 -10.05 23.02 -22.34
N GLU A 483 -10.47 23.91 -23.24
CA GLU A 483 -11.38 25.01 -22.92
C GLU A 483 -12.80 24.57 -23.28
N PHE A 484 -13.62 24.33 -22.26
CA PHE A 484 -15.04 24.02 -22.45
C PHE A 484 -15.77 25.31 -22.88
N GLU A 485 -16.50 25.22 -24.00
CA GLU A 485 -17.43 26.28 -24.39
C GLU A 485 -18.63 26.29 -23.43
N GLU A 486 -19.00 27.48 -22.93
CA GLU A 486 -20.13 27.67 -21.98
C GLU A 486 -21.50 27.40 -22.60
#